data_AF-A0A5Q3ED31-F1
#
_entry.id   AF-A0A5Q3ED31-F1
#
_cell.length_a   1.000
_cell.length_b   1.000
_cell.length_c   1.000
_cell.angle_alpha   90.00
_cell.angle_beta   90.00
_cell.angle_gamma   90.00
#
_symmetry.space_group_name_H-M   'P 1'
#
loop_
_entity.id
_entity.type
_entity.pdbx_description
1 polymer ?
#
loop_
_entity_poly.entity_id
_entity_poly.type
_entity_poly.pdbx_seq_one_letter_code
_entity_poly.pdbx_strand_id
1 'polypeptide(L)'
;MRFEHVLLAALCSQAHAAISFGQQEKLYDRENHHIAWWEGQSACSVKSAVEMGYTTVSLCSMKFKLPGDNTEYHAAYCGTNDFAIYRGDGSLYGKCSGKDYGKKIDCGAVDHDVVKHYVCG
;
A
#
# COMPACT_ATOMS: atom_id res chain seq x y z
N MET A 1 -46.81 25.53 -16.29
CA MET A 1 -46.03 24.27 -16.28
C MET A 1 -44.83 24.49 -15.36
N ARG A 2 -44.74 23.73 -14.26
CA ARG A 2 -43.63 23.82 -13.30
C ARG A 2 -42.52 22.87 -13.77
N PHE A 3 -41.32 23.41 -14.02
CA PHE A 3 -40.14 22.61 -14.31
C PHE A 3 -39.37 22.37 -13.00
N GLU A 4 -39.67 21.26 -12.35
CA GLU A 4 -38.91 20.72 -11.22
C GLU A 4 -37.53 20.28 -11.74
N HIS A 5 -36.49 21.07 -11.45
CA HIS A 5 -35.11 20.69 -11.71
C HIS A 5 -34.61 19.87 -10.53
N VAL A 6 -34.79 18.54 -10.61
CA VAL A 6 -34.20 17.61 -9.64
C VAL A 6 -32.69 17.54 -9.91
N LEU A 7 -31.90 18.23 -9.09
CA LEU A 7 -30.45 18.12 -9.08
C LEU A 7 -30.06 16.77 -8.47
N LEU A 8 -29.75 15.76 -9.30
CA LEU A 8 -29.09 14.55 -8.84
C LEU A 8 -27.64 14.91 -8.45
N ALA A 9 -27.39 15.07 -7.16
CA ALA A 9 -26.03 15.12 -6.63
C ALA A 9 -25.41 13.72 -6.79
N ALA A 10 -24.56 13.56 -7.80
CA ALA A 10 -23.74 12.36 -7.95
C ALA A 10 -22.78 12.26 -6.76
N LEU A 11 -23.03 11.30 -5.87
CA LEU A 11 -22.07 10.85 -4.86
C LEU A 11 -20.90 10.18 -5.60
N CYS A 12 -19.92 10.98 -6.02
CA CYS A 12 -18.61 10.45 -6.38
C CYS A 12 -18.00 9.87 -5.11
N SER A 13 -18.11 8.55 -4.92
CA SER A 13 -17.24 7.82 -4.02
C SER A 13 -15.82 8.17 -4.40
N GLN A 14 -15.11 8.92 -3.56
CA GLN A 14 -13.68 9.13 -3.72
C GLN A 14 -13.01 7.77 -3.52
N ALA A 15 -12.85 7.02 -4.62
CA ALA A 15 -12.03 5.82 -4.65
C ALA A 15 -10.59 6.29 -4.45
N HIS A 16 -10.11 6.20 -3.21
CA HIS A 16 -8.70 6.42 -2.93
C HIS A 16 -7.89 5.27 -3.56
N ALA A 17 -6.72 5.58 -4.11
CA ALA A 17 -5.87 4.57 -4.73
C ALA A 17 -5.48 3.49 -3.71
N ALA A 18 -5.57 2.21 -4.04
CA ALA A 18 -5.17 1.19 -3.08
C ALA A 18 -3.65 1.25 -2.80
N ILE A 19 -3.25 0.89 -1.58
CA ILE A 19 -1.86 0.73 -1.16
C ILE A 19 -1.54 -0.77 -1.18
N SER A 20 -0.45 -1.14 -1.82
CA SER A 20 0.02 -2.52 -1.85
C SER A 20 1.26 -2.71 -1.00
N PHE A 21 1.38 -3.90 -0.41
CA PHE A 21 2.52 -4.32 0.40
C PHE A 21 3.10 -5.62 -0.12
N GLY A 22 4.39 -5.78 0.08
CA GLY A 22 5.12 -6.99 -0.23
C GLY A 22 6.46 -7.02 0.49
N GLN A 23 7.30 -7.94 0.08
CA GLN A 23 8.69 -8.00 0.50
C GLN A 23 9.63 -8.10 -0.69
N GLN A 24 10.87 -7.66 -0.49
CA GLN A 24 11.93 -7.75 -1.48
C GLN A 24 13.25 -8.05 -0.75
N GLU A 25 14.00 -9.04 -1.23
CA GLU A 25 15.39 -9.20 -0.79
C GLU A 25 16.21 -8.03 -1.34
N LYS A 26 17.01 -7.36 -0.51
CA LYS A 26 17.84 -6.25 -0.96
C LYS A 26 19.25 -6.70 -1.31
N LEU A 27 19.75 -6.22 -2.45
CA LEU A 27 21.10 -6.58 -2.90
C LEU A 27 22.22 -6.18 -1.93
N TYR A 28 22.02 -5.13 -1.12
CA TYR A 28 23.08 -4.57 -0.27
C TYR A 28 23.25 -5.31 1.08
N ASP A 29 22.21 -5.96 1.61
CA ASP A 29 22.30 -6.70 2.88
C ASP A 29 21.81 -8.15 2.79
N ARG A 30 21.25 -8.57 1.65
CA ARG A 30 20.71 -9.92 1.40
C ARG A 30 19.56 -10.29 2.35
N GLU A 31 18.89 -9.29 2.92
CA GLU A 31 17.75 -9.48 3.80
C GLU A 31 16.46 -9.09 3.10
N ASN A 32 15.33 -9.63 3.58
CA ASN A 32 14.01 -9.23 3.10
C ASN A 32 13.56 -7.95 3.80
N HIS A 33 13.10 -6.98 3.02
CA HIS A 33 12.52 -5.73 3.50
C HIS A 33 11.05 -5.61 3.09
N HIS A 34 10.23 -5.02 3.95
CA HIS A 34 8.87 -4.63 3.61
C HIS A 34 8.90 -3.48 2.61
N ILE A 35 8.12 -3.63 1.52
CA ILE A 35 7.96 -2.62 0.47
C ILE A 35 6.48 -2.22 0.42
N ALA A 36 6.22 -0.91 0.31
CA ALA A 36 4.89 -0.37 0.07
C ALA A 36 4.87 0.49 -1.20
N TRP A 37 3.78 0.44 -1.97
CA TRP A 37 3.60 1.23 -3.19
C TRP A 37 2.12 1.51 -3.45
N TRP A 38 1.83 2.50 -4.30
CA TRP A 38 0.48 2.67 -4.84
C TRP A 38 0.14 1.52 -5.77
N GLU A 39 -0.98 0.85 -5.56
CA GLU A 39 -1.41 -0.25 -6.42
C GLU A 39 -1.54 0.21 -7.88
N GLY A 40 -0.99 -0.59 -8.79
CA GLY A 40 -0.87 -0.25 -10.21
C GLY A 40 0.38 0.55 -10.59
N GLN A 41 1.13 1.10 -9.62
CA GLN A 41 2.47 1.66 -9.85
C GLN A 41 3.56 0.58 -9.72
N SER A 42 4.77 0.90 -10.16
CA SER A 42 5.91 -0.01 -10.05
C SER A 42 6.34 -0.20 -8.58
N ALA A 43 6.52 -1.44 -8.15
CA ALA A 43 7.11 -1.78 -6.85
C ALA A 43 8.65 -1.75 -6.87
N CYS A 44 9.26 -1.66 -8.05
CA CYS A 44 10.71 -1.85 -8.27
C CYS A 44 11.50 -0.54 -8.39
N SER A 45 10.89 0.61 -8.03
CA SER A 45 11.54 1.92 -8.16
C SER A 45 11.30 2.76 -6.93
N VAL A 46 12.36 3.38 -6.42
CA VAL A 46 12.30 4.37 -5.32
C VAL A 46 11.44 5.60 -5.64
N LYS A 47 11.08 5.81 -6.92
CA LYS A 47 10.17 6.88 -7.34
C LYS A 47 8.69 6.54 -7.13
N SER A 48 8.36 5.27 -6.92
CA SER A 48 6.98 4.76 -6.85
C SER A 48 6.72 3.80 -5.70
N ALA A 49 7.78 3.30 -5.06
CA ALA A 49 7.74 2.43 -3.90
C ALA A 49 8.63 2.97 -2.77
N VAL A 50 8.29 2.60 -1.54
CA VAL A 50 9.07 2.89 -0.34
C VAL A 50 9.49 1.59 0.33
N GLU A 51 10.76 1.50 0.69
CA GLU A 51 11.29 0.48 1.58
C GLU A 51 11.11 0.94 3.02
N MET A 52 10.53 0.07 3.86
CA MET A 52 10.19 0.41 5.24
C MET A 52 11.17 -0.18 6.26
N GLY A 53 11.83 -1.29 5.92
CA GLY A 53 12.81 -2.00 6.76
C GLY A 53 12.58 -3.51 6.78
N TYR A 54 13.36 -4.22 7.61
CA TYR A 54 13.42 -5.68 7.66
C TYR A 54 12.06 -6.36 7.91
N THR A 55 11.82 -7.49 7.23
CA THR A 55 10.62 -8.31 7.47
C THR A 55 10.63 -9.07 8.79
N THR A 56 11.79 -9.19 9.43
CA THR A 56 11.93 -9.67 10.82
C THR A 56 11.31 -8.71 11.84
N VAL A 57 11.09 -7.44 11.45
CA VAL A 57 10.38 -6.44 12.22
C VAL A 57 8.92 -6.39 11.75
N SER A 58 7.99 -6.33 12.70
CA SER A 58 6.57 -6.28 12.39
C SER A 58 6.22 -5.02 11.59
N LEU A 59 5.48 -5.19 10.49
CA LEU A 59 4.98 -4.08 9.66
C LEU A 59 4.20 -3.04 10.50
N CYS A 60 3.51 -3.48 11.55
CA CYS A 60 2.72 -2.62 12.45
C CYS A 60 3.57 -1.72 13.35
N SER A 61 4.88 -1.94 13.44
CA SER A 61 5.79 -1.05 14.16
C SER A 61 6.34 0.08 13.28
N MET A 62 6.00 0.09 11.99
CA MET A 62 6.57 0.99 11.01
C MET A 62 5.56 2.06 10.58
N LYS A 63 6.08 3.26 10.37
CA LYS A 63 5.38 4.38 9.71
C LYS A 63 6.03 4.61 8.35
N PHE A 64 5.23 5.00 7.36
CA PHE A 64 5.74 5.22 6.00
C PHE A 64 5.00 6.36 5.30
N LYS A 65 5.63 6.88 4.25
CA LYS A 65 5.03 7.81 3.29
C LYS A 65 5.27 7.28 1.90
N LEU A 66 4.25 7.35 1.04
CA LEU A 66 4.40 6.91 -0.34
C LEU A 66 5.05 8.02 -1.18
N PRO A 67 5.87 7.68 -2.19
CA PRO A 67 6.43 8.68 -3.08
C PRO A 67 5.35 9.56 -3.72
N GLY A 68 5.57 10.89 -3.70
CA GLY A 68 4.61 11.87 -4.20
C GLY A 68 3.45 12.20 -3.26
N ASP A 69 3.42 11.63 -2.06
CA ASP A 69 2.42 11.90 -1.03
C ASP A 69 3.07 12.34 0.30
N ASN A 70 2.43 13.30 0.97
CA ASN A 70 2.90 13.83 2.25
C ASN A 70 2.21 13.18 3.46
N THR A 71 1.19 12.35 3.22
CA THR A 71 0.44 11.62 4.24
C THR A 71 1.33 10.55 4.89
N GLU A 72 1.42 10.56 6.22
CA GLU A 72 2.00 9.45 6.96
C GLU A 72 0.95 8.34 7.11
N TYR A 73 1.39 7.10 6.94
CA TYR A 73 0.59 5.90 7.10
C TYR A 73 1.22 4.95 8.11
N HIS A 74 0.39 4.10 8.71
CA HIS A 74 0.84 2.97 9.48
C HIS A 74 -0.10 1.78 9.32
N ALA A 75 0.47 0.60 9.46
CA ALA A 75 -0.23 -0.67 9.50
C ALA A 75 -0.82 -0.94 10.89
N ALA A 76 -2.01 -1.52 10.95
CA ALA A 76 -2.68 -1.96 12.17
C ALA A 76 -3.24 -3.37 12.00
N TYR A 77 -3.34 -4.12 13.10
CA TYR A 77 -3.86 -5.50 13.11
C TYR A 77 -3.08 -6.48 12.21
N CYS A 78 -1.76 -6.31 12.14
CA CYS A 78 -0.89 -7.19 11.35
C CYS A 78 -0.97 -8.65 11.83
N GLY A 79 -1.02 -9.57 10.87
CA GLY A 79 -1.14 -11.01 11.15
C GLY A 79 -2.55 -11.48 11.49
N THR A 80 -3.55 -10.59 11.38
CA THR A 80 -4.96 -10.96 11.55
C THR A 80 -5.74 -10.76 10.25
N ASN A 81 -6.98 -11.25 10.21
CA ASN A 81 -7.91 -11.03 9.10
C ASN A 81 -8.45 -9.59 9.04
N ASP A 82 -8.15 -8.75 10.04
CA ASP A 82 -8.57 -7.36 10.13
C ASP A 82 -7.43 -6.38 9.79
N PHE A 83 -6.36 -6.88 9.15
CA PHE A 83 -5.23 -6.06 8.72
C PHE A 83 -5.71 -4.81 7.95
N ALA A 84 -5.23 -3.64 8.35
CA ALA A 84 -5.69 -2.35 7.82
C ALA A 84 -4.59 -1.29 7.85
N ILE A 85 -4.79 -0.24 7.05
CA ILE A 85 -3.95 0.97 7.04
C ILE A 85 -4.70 2.15 7.65
N TYR A 86 -3.98 2.93 8.44
CA TYR A 86 -4.45 4.17 9.03
C TYR A 86 -3.54 5.32 8.61
N ARG A 87 -4.11 6.52 8.48
CA ARG A 87 -3.35 7.75 8.30
C ARG A 87 -2.74 8.20 9.64
N GLY A 88 -1.76 9.08 9.59
CA GLY A 88 -1.07 9.63 10.77
C GLY A 88 -2.00 10.40 11.72
N ASP A 89 -3.16 10.86 11.24
CA ASP A 89 -4.21 11.47 12.07
C ASP A 89 -5.12 10.45 12.79
N GLY A 90 -4.87 9.14 12.59
CA GLY A 90 -5.65 8.06 13.18
C GLY A 90 -6.92 7.69 12.41
N SER A 91 -7.21 8.33 11.27
CA SER A 91 -8.33 7.95 10.40
C SER A 91 -8.03 6.66 9.63
N LEU A 92 -9.04 5.81 9.46
CA LEU A 92 -8.93 4.61 8.63
C LEU A 92 -8.67 5.01 7.17
N TYR A 93 -7.62 4.44 6.58
CA TYR A 93 -7.38 4.52 5.14
C TYR A 93 -8.17 3.45 4.40
N GLY A 94 -7.98 2.19 4.78
CA GLY A 94 -8.63 1.06 4.13
C GLY A 94 -8.26 -0.27 4.79
N LYS A 95 -9.15 -1.25 4.66
CA LYS A 95 -8.87 -2.63 5.06
C LYS A 95 -8.01 -3.31 3.99
N CYS A 96 -7.19 -4.25 4.43
CA CYS A 96 -6.30 -5.00 3.56
C CYS A 96 -6.89 -6.36 3.21
N SER A 97 -6.58 -6.82 2.01
CA SER A 97 -6.86 -8.19 1.56
C SER A 97 -5.57 -8.84 1.12
N GLY A 98 -5.44 -10.15 1.34
CA GLY A 98 -4.37 -10.97 0.76
C GLY A 98 -4.59 -11.28 -0.72
N LYS A 99 -5.34 -10.44 -1.44
CA LYS A 99 -5.55 -10.61 -2.88
C LYS A 99 -4.18 -10.49 -3.55
N ASP A 100 -3.82 -11.51 -4.33
CA ASP A 100 -2.52 -11.67 -4.98
C ASP A 100 -1.34 -11.98 -4.04
N TYR A 101 -1.59 -12.52 -2.84
CA TYR A 101 -0.53 -12.98 -1.94
C TYR A 101 0.39 -13.99 -2.65
N GLY A 102 1.70 -13.78 -2.57
CA GLY A 102 2.74 -14.61 -3.19
C GLY A 102 3.00 -14.29 -4.66
N LYS A 103 2.24 -13.37 -5.28
CA LYS A 103 2.49 -12.95 -6.66
C LYS A 103 3.83 -12.21 -6.74
N LYS A 104 4.69 -12.68 -7.63
CA LYS A 104 5.98 -12.03 -7.93
C LYS A 104 5.80 -10.87 -8.91
N ILE A 105 6.50 -9.79 -8.66
CA ILE A 105 6.66 -8.64 -9.54
C ILE A 105 8.12 -8.63 -9.95
N ASP A 106 8.37 -8.88 -11.23
CA ASP A 106 9.70 -8.92 -11.82
C ASP A 106 10.33 -7.52 -11.80
N CYS A 107 11.46 -7.40 -11.11
CA CYS A 107 12.25 -6.17 -11.05
C CYS A 107 13.44 -6.19 -12.01
N GLY A 108 13.59 -7.22 -12.83
CA GLY A 108 14.67 -7.36 -13.81
C GLY A 108 16.05 -7.36 -13.16
N ALA A 109 17.04 -6.79 -13.86
CA ALA A 109 18.43 -6.79 -13.39
C ALA A 109 18.74 -5.72 -12.31
N VAL A 110 17.77 -4.89 -11.92
CA VAL A 110 18.03 -3.76 -11.01
C VAL A 110 17.92 -4.13 -9.53
N ASP A 111 17.13 -5.16 -9.19
CA ASP A 111 16.95 -5.68 -7.84
C ASP A 111 16.25 -7.04 -7.88
N HIS A 112 16.09 -7.72 -6.75
CA HIS A 112 15.30 -8.95 -6.68
C HIS A 112 13.80 -8.68 -6.87
N ASP A 113 13.05 -9.72 -7.23
CA ASP A 113 11.59 -9.65 -7.36
C ASP A 113 10.92 -9.19 -6.07
N VAL A 114 9.87 -8.39 -6.20
CA VAL A 114 8.96 -8.10 -5.08
C VAL A 114 7.92 -9.21 -5.00
N VAL A 115 7.76 -9.80 -3.82
CA VAL A 115 6.67 -10.75 -3.52
C VAL A 115 5.53 -9.97 -2.87
N LYS A 116 4.42 -9.84 -3.58
CA LYS A 116 3.24 -9.13 -3.09
C LYS A 116 2.53 -9.94 -2.00
N HIS A 117 2.07 -9.25 -0.96
CA HIS A 117 1.34 -9.84 0.16
C HIS A 117 -0.08 -9.27 0.29
N TYR A 118 -0.25 -7.95 0.21
CA TYR A 118 -1.53 -7.31 0.53
C TYR A 118 -1.87 -6.17 -0.42
N VAL A 119 -3.18 -5.89 -0.53
CA VAL A 119 -3.77 -4.70 -1.15
C VAL A 119 -4.77 -4.09 -0.18
N CYS A 120 -4.65 -2.79 0.09
CA CYS A 120 -5.43 -2.06 1.09
C CYS A 120 -6.10 -0.82 0.48
N GLY A 121 -7.42 -0.71 0.55
CA GLY A 121 -8.18 0.41 -0.03
C GLY A 121 -9.64 0.09 -0.23
#